data_AF-A0A4U6BQM5-F1
#
_entry.id   AF-A0A4U6BQM5-F1
#
_cell.length_a   1.000
_cell.length_b   1.000
_cell.length_c   1.000
_cell.angle_alpha   90.00
_cell.angle_beta   90.00
_cell.angle_gamma   90.00
#
_symmetry.space_group_name_H-M   'P 1'
#
loop_
_entity.id
_entity.type
_entity.pdbx_description
1 polymer ?
#
loop_
_entity_poly.entity_id
_entity_poly.type
_entity_poly.pdbx_seq_one_letter_code
_entity_poly.pdbx_strand_id
1 'polypeptide(L)'
;MALTLVIGNKNYSSWSMRPWLALKATGIAFDEVVIPLYTGDADRQRILDVTRSGKVPALVDGNVTVWDSLAIIEYAAERFPDARLWPQDVVARAHARSVSAEMHSSFMALRNECGMNIHRPIGPKKLSDDARANIARIQQIWTECRAQYGGQGPYLFGAFSGADAMFAPVIHRFRTYAIDVTPPVRAYMDTMLANAAFQEWTSGALAETLVIEKFEID
;
A
#
# COMPACT_ATOMS: atom_id res chain seq x y z
N MET A 1 -7.44 -20.84 -13.56
CA MET A 1 -7.37 -21.06 -12.11
C MET A 1 -7.62 -19.73 -11.43
N ALA A 2 -8.17 -19.69 -10.22
CA ALA A 2 -8.35 -18.43 -9.50
C ALA A 2 -6.99 -17.89 -9.05
N LEU A 3 -6.83 -16.56 -9.03
CA LEU A 3 -5.67 -15.91 -8.43
C LEU A 3 -5.72 -16.11 -6.92
N THR A 4 -4.57 -16.34 -6.28
CA THR A 4 -4.47 -16.32 -4.82
C THR A 4 -3.46 -15.27 -4.39
N LEU A 5 -3.89 -14.29 -3.60
CA LEU A 5 -3.00 -13.31 -2.98
C LEU A 5 -2.74 -13.70 -1.53
N VAL A 6 -1.50 -14.05 -1.24
CA VAL A 6 -1.03 -14.35 0.10
C VAL A 6 -0.52 -13.07 0.75
N ILE A 7 -1.08 -12.72 1.91
CA ILE A 7 -0.79 -11.50 2.65
C ILE A 7 -0.38 -11.79 4.09
N GLY A 8 0.26 -10.80 4.73
CA GLY A 8 0.41 -10.78 6.18
C GLY A 8 -0.78 -10.12 6.90
N ASN A 9 -0.68 -9.98 8.22
CA ASN A 9 -1.67 -9.25 9.03
C ASN A 9 -1.98 -7.88 8.45
N LYS A 10 -3.26 -7.57 8.25
CA LYS A 10 -3.72 -6.31 7.68
C LYS A 10 -3.39 -5.11 8.57
N ASN A 11 -3.34 -5.32 9.90
CA ASN A 11 -2.98 -4.27 10.84
C ASN A 11 -1.56 -3.73 10.65
N TYR A 12 -0.61 -4.61 10.26
CA TYR A 12 0.82 -4.29 10.25
C TYR A 12 1.47 -4.35 8.86
N SER A 13 0.92 -5.13 7.92
CA SER A 13 1.59 -5.46 6.66
C SER A 13 1.35 -4.41 5.56
N SER A 14 2.06 -3.29 5.66
CA SER A 14 2.02 -2.23 4.62
C SER A 14 2.39 -2.71 3.22
N TRP A 15 3.23 -3.74 3.10
CA TRP A 15 3.58 -4.33 1.80
C TRP A 15 2.41 -5.10 1.19
N SER A 16 1.63 -5.80 2.01
CA SER A 16 0.49 -6.60 1.55
C SER A 16 -0.70 -5.75 1.12
N MET A 17 -0.91 -4.60 1.79
CA MET A 17 -2.00 -3.67 1.45
C MET A 17 -1.90 -3.19 0.01
N ARG A 18 -0.69 -2.99 -0.51
CA ARG A 18 -0.44 -2.39 -1.84
C ARG A 18 -1.06 -3.21 -2.98
N PRO A 19 -0.64 -4.46 -3.25
CA PRO A 19 -1.26 -5.25 -4.31
C PRO A 19 -2.69 -5.63 -3.96
N TRP A 20 -3.03 -5.84 -2.68
CA TRP A 20 -4.39 -6.14 -2.28
C TRP A 20 -5.36 -5.02 -2.71
N LEU A 21 -5.00 -3.76 -2.42
CA LEU A 21 -5.81 -2.60 -2.77
C LEU A 21 -5.85 -2.41 -4.28
N ALA A 22 -4.73 -2.63 -4.99
CA ALA A 22 -4.68 -2.57 -6.44
C ALA A 22 -5.67 -3.54 -7.09
N LEU A 23 -5.66 -4.81 -6.67
CA LEU A 23 -6.56 -5.85 -7.21
C LEU A 23 -8.03 -5.54 -6.85
N LYS A 24 -8.32 -5.27 -5.57
CA LYS A 24 -9.70 -4.99 -5.12
C LYS A 24 -10.32 -3.75 -5.75
N ALA A 25 -9.60 -2.62 -5.74
CA ALA A 25 -10.14 -1.36 -6.25
C ALA A 25 -10.35 -1.35 -7.77
N THR A 26 -9.70 -2.27 -8.50
CA THR A 26 -9.86 -2.43 -9.96
C THR A 26 -10.73 -3.64 -10.35
N GLY A 27 -11.35 -4.31 -9.37
CA GLY A 27 -12.29 -5.41 -9.62
C GLY A 27 -11.65 -6.72 -10.08
N ILE A 28 -10.33 -6.88 -9.91
CA ILE A 28 -9.66 -8.15 -10.19
C ILE A 28 -9.99 -9.13 -9.05
N ALA A 29 -10.67 -10.23 -9.38
CA ALA A 29 -11.04 -11.26 -8.41
C ALA A 29 -9.82 -12.10 -7.99
N PHE A 30 -9.69 -12.36 -6.70
CA PHE A 30 -8.67 -13.23 -6.12
C PHE A 30 -9.16 -13.83 -4.80
N ASP A 31 -8.61 -14.99 -4.46
CA ASP A 31 -8.71 -15.60 -3.15
C ASP A 31 -7.64 -15.01 -2.22
N GLU A 32 -8.04 -14.57 -1.03
CA GLU A 32 -7.13 -14.03 -0.03
C GLU A 32 -6.69 -15.14 0.94
N VAL A 33 -5.38 -15.27 1.15
CA VAL A 33 -4.82 -16.13 2.20
C VAL A 33 -3.97 -15.27 3.14
N VAL A 34 -4.33 -15.25 4.42
CA VAL A 34 -3.58 -14.53 5.45
C VAL A 34 -2.61 -15.48 6.14
N ILE A 35 -1.33 -15.12 6.15
CA ILE A 35 -0.32 -15.75 7.00
C ILE A 35 -0.04 -14.82 8.19
N PRO A 36 -0.45 -15.19 9.42
CA PRO A 36 -0.04 -14.50 10.62
C PRO A 36 1.49 -14.38 10.70
N LEU A 37 1.98 -13.16 10.90
CA LEU A 37 3.40 -12.85 11.03
C LEU A 37 3.76 -12.68 12.51
N TYR A 38 5.00 -12.97 12.86
CA TYR A 38 5.55 -12.83 14.20
C TYR A 38 4.86 -13.70 15.27
N THR A 39 4.35 -14.86 14.87
CA THR A 39 3.75 -15.88 15.74
C THR A 39 4.70 -17.05 16.07
N GLY A 40 5.91 -17.07 15.50
CA GLY A 40 6.98 -18.02 15.85
C GLY A 40 7.75 -18.53 14.63
N ASP A 41 8.60 -19.54 14.83
CA ASP A 41 9.49 -20.06 13.79
C ASP A 41 8.74 -20.65 12.58
N ALA A 42 7.52 -21.13 12.79
CA ALA A 42 6.68 -21.73 11.74
C ALA A 42 6.23 -20.71 10.67
N ASP A 43 6.21 -19.41 10.98
CA ASP A 43 5.82 -18.35 10.04
C ASP A 43 6.68 -18.39 8.78
N ARG A 44 7.99 -18.53 8.97
CA ARG A 44 8.95 -18.55 7.88
C ARG A 44 8.69 -19.73 6.95
N GLN A 45 8.38 -20.91 7.50
CA GLN A 45 8.07 -22.08 6.69
C GLN A 45 6.77 -21.89 5.91
N ARG A 46 5.70 -21.41 6.55
CA ARG A 46 4.43 -21.11 5.88
C ARG A 46 4.60 -20.17 4.69
N ILE A 47 5.46 -19.16 4.81
CA ILE A 47 5.75 -18.25 3.69
C ILE A 47 6.59 -18.94 2.62
N LEU A 48 7.60 -19.73 2.99
CA LEU A 48 8.45 -20.45 2.04
C LEU A 48 7.71 -21.52 1.24
N ASP A 49 6.66 -22.10 1.80
CA ASP A 49 5.77 -23.03 1.11
C ASP A 49 5.00 -22.35 -0.05
N VAL A 50 4.87 -21.02 0.00
CA VAL A 50 4.23 -20.20 -1.05
C VAL A 50 5.28 -19.55 -1.96
N THR A 51 6.29 -18.89 -1.38
CA THR A 51 7.26 -18.08 -2.11
C THR A 51 8.67 -18.25 -1.57
N ARG A 52 9.62 -18.47 -2.49
CA ARG A 52 11.05 -18.58 -2.16
C ARG A 52 11.66 -17.28 -1.62
N SER A 53 10.98 -16.14 -1.78
CA SER A 53 11.43 -14.87 -1.21
C SER A 53 11.39 -14.85 0.33
N GLY A 54 10.60 -15.75 0.94
CA GLY A 54 10.38 -15.79 2.39
C GLY A 54 9.67 -14.54 2.91
N LYS A 55 8.99 -13.79 2.03
CA LYS A 55 8.25 -12.57 2.37
C LYS A 55 6.88 -12.54 1.70
N VAL A 56 5.90 -11.96 2.39
CA VAL A 56 4.60 -11.56 1.82
C VAL A 56 4.64 -10.07 1.43
N PRO A 57 3.87 -9.63 0.42
CA PRO A 57 2.87 -10.39 -0.34
C PRO A 57 3.46 -11.32 -1.41
N ALA A 58 2.68 -12.33 -1.80
CA ALA A 58 2.92 -13.16 -2.98
C ALA A 58 1.60 -13.44 -3.72
N LEU A 59 1.59 -13.26 -5.03
CA LEU A 59 0.47 -13.60 -5.90
C LEU A 59 0.77 -14.93 -6.61
N VAL A 60 -0.17 -15.87 -6.54
CA VAL A 60 -0.11 -17.15 -7.24
C VAL A 60 -1.15 -17.15 -8.37
N ASP A 61 -0.70 -17.36 -9.61
CA ASP A 61 -1.53 -17.59 -10.80
C ASP A 61 -1.12 -18.92 -11.45
N GLY A 62 -1.81 -20.00 -11.08
CA GLY A 62 -1.45 -21.35 -11.52
C GLY A 62 -0.03 -21.74 -11.09
N ASN A 63 0.87 -21.90 -12.07
CA ASN A 63 2.28 -22.25 -11.82
C ASN A 63 3.19 -21.03 -11.66
N VAL A 64 2.65 -19.81 -11.76
CA VAL A 64 3.40 -18.56 -11.63
C VAL A 64 3.25 -18.05 -10.20
N THR A 65 4.37 -17.72 -9.56
CA THR A 65 4.39 -17.02 -8.28
C THR A 65 5.14 -15.70 -8.44
N VAL A 66 4.45 -14.59 -8.21
CA VAL A 66 5.02 -13.24 -8.25
C VAL A 66 5.12 -12.72 -6.83
N TRP A 67 6.33 -12.41 -6.38
CA TRP A 67 6.58 -11.72 -5.12
C TRP A 67 6.98 -10.26 -5.41
N ASP A 68 7.00 -9.43 -4.37
CA ASP A 68 7.15 -7.97 -4.43
C ASP A 68 5.86 -7.23 -4.78
N SER A 69 5.48 -6.25 -3.96
CA SER A 69 4.24 -5.49 -4.13
C SER A 69 4.13 -4.79 -5.48
N LEU A 70 5.22 -4.22 -5.99
CA LEU A 70 5.19 -3.46 -7.25
C LEU A 70 5.19 -4.42 -8.43
N ALA A 71 5.98 -5.50 -8.36
CA ALA A 71 5.98 -6.54 -9.39
C ALA A 71 4.61 -7.24 -9.52
N ILE A 72 3.92 -7.50 -8.40
CA ILE A 72 2.55 -8.03 -8.41
C ILE A 72 1.58 -7.08 -9.14
N ILE A 73 1.68 -5.77 -8.89
CA ILE A 73 0.84 -4.77 -9.56
C ILE A 73 1.15 -4.71 -11.06
N GLU A 74 2.43 -4.77 -11.46
CA GLU A 74 2.82 -4.81 -12.88
C GLU A 74 2.32 -6.08 -13.57
N TYR A 75 2.49 -7.25 -12.94
CA TYR A 75 1.95 -8.50 -13.45
C TYR A 75 0.44 -8.45 -13.63
N ALA A 76 -0.29 -7.91 -12.63
CA ALA A 76 -1.73 -7.73 -12.72
C ALA A 76 -2.13 -6.76 -13.85
N ALA A 77 -1.36 -5.70 -14.09
CA ALA A 77 -1.61 -4.76 -15.17
C ALA A 77 -1.43 -5.41 -16.56
N GLU A 78 -0.46 -6.31 -16.72
CA GLU A 78 -0.27 -7.08 -17.97
C GLU A 78 -1.33 -8.16 -18.14
N ARG A 79 -1.70 -8.84 -17.04
CA ARG A 79 -2.64 -9.96 -17.05
C ARG A 79 -4.10 -9.52 -17.22
N PHE A 80 -4.44 -8.31 -16.75
CA PHE A 80 -5.78 -7.71 -16.78
C PHE A 80 -5.70 -6.27 -17.31
N PRO A 81 -5.41 -6.06 -18.61
CA PRO A 81 -5.24 -4.72 -19.17
C PRO A 81 -6.49 -3.83 -19.01
N ASP A 82 -7.69 -4.45 -19.01
CA ASP A 82 -8.96 -3.76 -18.81
C ASP A 82 -9.12 -3.14 -17.41
N ALA A 83 -8.36 -3.63 -16.42
CA ALA A 83 -8.32 -3.07 -15.07
C ALA A 83 -7.64 -1.69 -15.03
N ARG A 84 -6.88 -1.33 -16.07
CA ARG A 84 -6.21 -0.02 -16.24
C ARG A 84 -5.46 0.45 -14.99
N LEU A 85 -4.72 -0.47 -14.37
CA LEU A 85 -3.91 -0.21 -13.17
C LEU A 85 -2.88 0.91 -13.37
N TRP A 86 -2.51 1.21 -14.61
CA TRP A 86 -1.65 2.35 -14.94
C TRP A 86 -2.32 3.28 -15.94
N PRO A 87 -1.97 4.58 -15.93
CA PRO A 87 -2.39 5.50 -16.97
C PRO A 87 -2.10 4.97 -18.38
N GLN A 88 -2.99 5.26 -19.33
CA GLN A 88 -2.83 4.82 -20.73
C GLN A 88 -1.88 5.74 -21.50
N ASP A 89 -1.83 7.02 -21.17
CA ASP A 89 -0.81 7.94 -21.68
C ASP A 89 0.59 7.50 -21.21
N VAL A 90 1.54 7.52 -22.15
CA VAL A 90 2.89 7.00 -21.92
C VAL A 90 3.67 7.86 -20.92
N VAL A 91 3.50 9.18 -20.95
CA VAL A 91 4.21 10.11 -20.06
C VAL A 91 3.64 10.02 -18.65
N ALA A 92 2.31 10.04 -18.51
CA ALA A 92 1.64 9.85 -17.23
C ALA A 92 1.97 8.48 -16.60
N ARG A 93 2.03 7.42 -17.42
CA ARG A 93 2.42 6.07 -16.95
C ARG A 93 3.86 6.02 -16.48
N ALA A 94 4.79 6.64 -17.22
CA ALA A 94 6.18 6.74 -16.79
C ALA A 94 6.28 7.46 -15.45
N HIS A 95 5.56 8.57 -15.27
CA HIS A 95 5.53 9.31 -14.01
C HIS A 95 4.92 8.48 -12.86
N ALA A 96 3.79 7.81 -13.10
CA ALA A 96 3.15 6.93 -12.12
C ALA A 96 4.08 5.79 -11.64
N ARG A 97 4.83 5.19 -12.56
CA ARG A 97 5.82 4.16 -12.24
C ARG A 97 7.02 4.73 -11.47
N SER A 98 7.50 5.92 -11.84
CA SER A 98 8.60 6.57 -11.13
C SER A 98 8.26 6.84 -9.67
N VAL A 99 7.11 7.46 -9.38
CA VAL A 99 6.70 7.75 -7.99
C VAL A 99 6.38 6.47 -7.21
N SER A 100 5.88 5.44 -7.88
CA SER A 100 5.66 4.12 -7.29
C SER A 100 6.97 3.43 -6.92
N ALA A 101 7.99 3.52 -7.77
CA ALA A 101 9.33 2.98 -7.53
C ALA A 101 10.08 3.78 -6.46
N GLU A 102 9.93 5.11 -6.43
CA GLU A 102 10.42 5.96 -5.34
C GLU A 102 9.78 5.54 -4.02
N MET A 103 8.45 5.39 -3.98
CA MET A 103 7.77 4.85 -2.79
C MET A 103 8.21 3.42 -2.48
N HIS A 104 8.52 2.58 -3.45
CA HIS A 104 8.99 1.22 -3.22
C HIS A 104 10.35 1.18 -2.52
N SER A 105 11.30 2.01 -2.96
CA SER A 105 12.71 1.94 -2.56
C SER A 105 13.17 3.00 -1.56
N SER A 106 12.33 4.00 -1.24
CA SER A 106 12.70 5.15 -0.41
C SER A 106 11.81 5.34 0.83
N PHE A 107 12.04 6.45 1.53
CA PHE A 107 11.30 6.92 2.70
C PHE A 107 11.53 6.11 3.99
N MET A 108 12.76 5.63 4.20
CA MET A 108 13.10 4.75 5.32
C MET A 108 12.89 5.40 6.70
N ALA A 109 13.24 6.68 6.87
CA ALA A 109 13.05 7.37 8.15
C ALA A 109 11.56 7.41 8.54
N LEU A 110 10.70 7.83 7.62
CA LEU A 110 9.25 7.78 7.84
C LEU A 110 8.75 6.35 8.10
N ARG A 111 9.23 5.35 7.35
CA ARG A 111 8.77 3.96 7.50
C ARG A 111 9.17 3.34 8.83
N ASN A 112 10.33 3.72 9.36
CA ASN A 112 10.84 3.22 10.63
C ASN A 112 10.20 3.94 11.82
N GLU A 113 10.00 5.26 11.72
CA GLU A 113 9.44 6.06 12.82
C GLU A 113 7.91 6.00 12.87
N CYS A 114 7.27 5.84 11.71
CA CYS A 114 5.83 5.72 11.52
C CYS A 114 5.50 4.36 10.86
N GLY A 115 5.59 3.29 11.64
CA GLY A 115 5.16 1.95 11.22
C GLY A 115 3.68 1.91 10.85
N MET A 116 3.22 0.83 10.21
CA MET A 116 1.78 0.64 10.04
C MET A 116 1.27 -0.14 11.26
N ASN A 117 0.36 0.49 12.01
CA ASN A 117 -0.42 -0.11 13.07
C ASN A 117 -1.76 0.63 13.10
N ILE A 118 -2.80 0.01 12.53
CA ILE A 118 -4.15 0.59 12.42
C ILE A 118 -4.87 0.58 13.79
N HIS A 119 -4.52 -0.33 14.70
CA HIS A 119 -5.04 -0.33 16.08
C HIS A 119 -4.51 0.83 16.92
N ARG A 120 -3.33 1.37 16.58
CA ARG A 120 -2.73 2.49 17.31
C ARG A 120 -3.70 3.68 17.37
N PRO A 121 -3.93 4.27 18.57
CA PRO A 121 -4.68 5.51 18.68
C PRO A 121 -4.08 6.63 17.82
N ILE A 122 -4.97 7.46 17.26
CA ILE A 122 -4.51 8.62 16.47
C ILE A 122 -3.86 9.64 17.40
N GLY A 123 -2.62 9.99 17.13
CA GLY A 123 -1.89 10.97 17.92
C GLY A 123 -0.49 11.26 17.37
N PRO A 124 0.02 12.48 17.59
CA PRO A 124 1.30 12.92 17.05
C PRO A 124 2.48 12.17 17.68
N LYS A 125 3.59 12.12 16.95
CA LYS A 125 4.88 11.59 17.42
C LYS A 125 5.97 12.61 17.11
N LYS A 126 6.99 12.72 17.98
CA LYS A 126 8.18 13.51 17.69
C LYS A 126 9.00 12.80 16.62
N LEU A 127 9.18 13.45 15.47
CA LEU A 127 9.91 12.90 14.33
C LEU A 127 11.33 13.45 14.24
N SER A 128 12.21 12.73 13.56
CA SER A 128 13.50 13.23 13.09
C SER A 128 13.35 14.25 11.95
N ASP A 129 14.43 14.96 11.63
CA ASP A 129 14.48 15.81 10.42
C ASP A 129 14.36 14.98 9.14
N ASP A 130 14.93 13.77 9.12
CA ASP A 130 14.85 12.87 7.96
C ASP A 130 13.42 12.39 7.71
N ALA A 131 12.68 12.05 8.77
CA ALA A 131 11.26 11.70 8.66
C ALA A 131 10.41 12.90 8.21
N ARG A 132 10.69 14.11 8.71
CA ARG A 132 10.06 15.35 8.21
C ARG A 132 10.36 15.60 6.73
N ALA A 133 11.60 15.39 6.28
CA ALA A 133 11.98 15.53 4.87
C ALA A 133 11.27 14.49 3.99
N ASN A 134 11.13 13.24 4.47
CA ASN A 134 10.35 12.21 3.80
C ASN A 134 8.88 12.62 3.65
N ILE A 135 8.26 13.13 4.72
CA ILE A 135 6.88 13.63 4.69
C ILE A 135 6.73 14.78 3.68
N ALA A 136 7.64 15.76 3.69
CA ALA A 136 7.61 16.88 2.77
C ALA A 136 7.70 16.42 1.30
N ARG A 137 8.59 15.48 0.99
CA ARG A 137 8.71 14.91 -0.35
C ARG A 137 7.44 14.17 -0.80
N ILE A 138 6.82 13.40 0.08
CA ILE A 138 5.56 12.70 -0.24
C ILE A 138 4.43 13.70 -0.51
N GLN A 139 4.30 14.74 0.31
CA GLN A 139 3.31 15.80 0.10
C GLN A 139 3.53 16.52 -1.24
N GLN A 140 4.80 16.78 -1.60
CA GLN A 140 5.16 17.34 -2.89
C GLN A 140 4.73 16.40 -4.04
N ILE A 141 5.08 15.11 -3.98
CA ILE A 141 4.71 14.11 -5.01
C ILE A 141 3.20 14.11 -5.24
N TRP A 142 2.41 14.03 -4.17
CA TRP A 142 0.95 13.96 -4.30
C TRP A 142 0.38 15.26 -4.85
N THR A 143 0.90 16.42 -4.41
CA THR A 143 0.48 17.73 -4.91
C THR A 143 0.79 17.89 -6.39
N GLU A 144 2.00 17.54 -6.82
CA GLU A 144 2.44 17.64 -8.22
C GLU A 144 1.65 16.70 -9.13
N CYS A 145 1.47 15.43 -8.74
CA CYS A 145 0.67 14.47 -9.50
C CYS A 145 -0.78 14.96 -9.65
N ARG A 146 -1.39 15.43 -8.56
CA ARG A 146 -2.76 15.94 -8.57
C ARG A 146 -2.90 17.22 -9.41
N ALA A 147 -1.94 18.14 -9.32
CA ALA A 147 -1.94 19.35 -10.14
C ALA A 147 -1.81 19.03 -11.64
N GLN A 148 -1.00 18.04 -11.99
CA GLN A 148 -0.73 17.69 -13.38
C GLN A 148 -1.80 16.78 -14.01
N TYR A 149 -2.33 15.81 -13.26
CA TYR A 149 -3.19 14.74 -13.80
C TYR A 149 -4.56 14.62 -13.11
N GLY A 150 -4.78 15.31 -11.98
CA GLY A 150 -5.99 15.22 -11.18
C GLY A 150 -7.25 15.82 -11.82
N GLY A 151 -7.14 16.44 -13.01
CA GLY A 151 -8.30 16.95 -13.75
C GLY A 151 -9.25 15.87 -14.26
N GLN A 152 -8.80 14.60 -14.31
CA GLN A 152 -9.58 13.47 -14.84
C GLN A 152 -10.21 12.58 -13.75
N GLY A 153 -10.17 13.01 -12.49
CA GLY A 153 -10.77 12.29 -11.37
C GLY A 153 -10.04 12.55 -10.05
N PRO A 154 -10.46 11.95 -8.93
CA PRO A 154 -10.03 12.37 -7.61
C PRO A 154 -8.71 11.73 -7.14
N TYR A 155 -8.12 10.80 -7.92
CA TYR A 155 -6.88 10.08 -7.58
C TYR A 155 -5.62 10.76 -8.14
N LEU A 156 -4.42 10.25 -7.82
CA LEU A 156 -3.15 10.89 -8.22
C LEU A 156 -3.03 11.11 -9.73
N PHE A 157 -3.53 10.17 -10.53
CA PHE A 157 -3.50 10.20 -11.99
C PHE A 157 -4.91 10.26 -12.60
N GLY A 158 -5.85 10.91 -11.91
CA GLY A 158 -7.25 11.01 -12.30
C GLY A 158 -8.07 9.80 -11.84
N ALA A 159 -7.90 8.67 -12.50
CA ALA A 159 -8.48 7.39 -12.08
C ALA A 159 -7.58 6.69 -11.04
N PHE A 160 -8.14 5.77 -10.25
CA PHE A 160 -7.37 4.95 -9.31
C PHE A 160 -6.31 4.16 -10.08
N SER A 161 -5.08 4.16 -9.56
CA SER A 161 -3.94 3.53 -10.21
C SER A 161 -3.05 2.78 -9.21
N GLY A 162 -2.08 2.03 -9.73
CA GLY A 162 -1.04 1.40 -8.95
C GLY A 162 -0.25 2.40 -8.09
N ALA A 163 -0.15 3.67 -8.50
CA ALA A 163 0.48 4.70 -7.68
C ALA A 163 -0.32 4.96 -6.40
N ASP A 164 -1.64 5.06 -6.48
CA ASP A 164 -2.52 5.20 -5.32
C ASP A 164 -2.39 4.00 -4.39
N ALA A 165 -2.37 2.79 -4.95
CA ALA A 165 -2.18 1.55 -4.21
C ALA A 165 -0.82 1.51 -3.47
N MET A 166 0.26 1.98 -4.11
CA MET A 166 1.60 2.02 -3.52
C MET A 166 1.72 3.02 -2.36
N PHE A 167 0.98 4.13 -2.42
CA PHE A 167 0.95 5.16 -1.39
C PHE A 167 -0.12 4.93 -0.31
N ALA A 168 -1.09 4.04 -0.50
CA ALA A 168 -2.16 3.79 0.46
C ALA A 168 -1.70 3.54 1.91
N PRO A 169 -0.63 2.76 2.19
CA PRO A 169 -0.15 2.60 3.56
C PRO A 169 0.38 3.90 4.18
N VAL A 170 0.87 4.83 3.37
CA VAL A 170 1.33 6.15 3.86
C VAL A 170 0.16 6.99 4.32
N ILE A 171 -1.02 6.84 3.72
CA ILE A 171 -2.24 7.52 4.16
C ILE A 171 -2.62 7.07 5.58
N HIS A 172 -2.52 5.75 5.86
CA HIS A 172 -2.64 5.24 7.22
C HIS A 172 -1.60 5.84 8.16
N ARG A 173 -0.32 5.92 7.76
CA ARG A 173 0.72 6.57 8.58
C ARG A 173 0.37 8.02 8.89
N PHE A 174 0.04 8.82 7.88
CA PHE A 174 -0.28 10.23 8.04
C PHE A 174 -1.47 10.43 8.97
N ARG A 175 -2.52 9.62 8.84
CA ARG A 175 -3.66 9.62 9.75
C ARG A 175 -3.30 9.20 11.17
N THR A 176 -2.65 8.06 11.33
CA THR A 176 -2.36 7.44 12.65
C THR A 176 -1.42 8.30 13.48
N TYR A 177 -0.39 8.86 12.85
CA TYR A 177 0.59 9.73 13.51
C TYR A 177 0.22 11.21 13.48
N ALA A 178 -1.04 11.54 13.13
CA ALA A 178 -1.56 12.90 13.08
C ALA A 178 -0.62 13.89 12.36
N ILE A 179 -0.09 13.48 11.20
CA ILE A 179 0.84 14.29 10.42
C ILE A 179 0.11 15.50 9.83
N ASP A 180 0.69 16.68 10.05
CA ASP A 180 0.18 17.91 9.45
C ASP A 180 0.37 17.88 7.93
N VAL A 181 -0.72 18.14 7.23
CA VAL A 181 -0.78 18.09 5.76
C VAL A 181 -1.42 19.33 5.18
N THR A 182 -0.96 19.71 3.99
CA THR A 182 -1.55 20.79 3.21
C THR A 182 -2.97 20.45 2.73
N PRO A 183 -3.81 21.45 2.39
CA PRO A 183 -5.18 21.19 1.93
C PRO A 183 -5.27 20.28 0.67
N PRO A 184 -4.43 20.41 -0.37
CA PRO A 184 -4.47 19.50 -1.52
C PRO A 184 -4.16 18.05 -1.14
N VAL A 185 -3.22 17.84 -0.21
CA VAL A 185 -2.88 16.52 0.31
C VAL A 185 -4.04 15.94 1.11
N ARG A 186 -4.66 16.75 1.98
CA ARG A 186 -5.84 16.32 2.76
C ARG A 186 -6.98 15.87 1.85
N ALA A 187 -7.29 16.63 0.80
CA ALA A 187 -8.34 16.26 -0.16
C ALA A 187 -8.06 14.92 -0.86
N TYR A 188 -6.79 14.63 -1.20
CA TYR A 188 -6.40 13.33 -1.75
C TYR A 188 -6.52 12.20 -0.71
N MET A 189 -6.08 12.43 0.53
CA MET A 189 -6.24 11.47 1.62
C MET A 189 -7.72 11.13 1.85
N ASP A 190 -8.60 12.14 1.87
CA ASP A 190 -10.04 11.97 2.05
C ASP A 190 -10.66 11.12 0.92
N THR A 191 -10.20 11.33 -0.32
CA THR A 191 -10.59 10.49 -1.47
C THR A 191 -10.24 9.02 -1.23
N MET A 192 -9.00 8.75 -0.80
CA MET A 192 -8.55 7.38 -0.56
C MET A 192 -9.21 6.74 0.66
N LEU A 193 -9.47 7.50 1.73
CA LEU A 193 -10.21 7.03 2.91
C LEU A 193 -11.68 6.70 2.60
N ALA A 194 -12.25 7.33 1.57
CA ALA A 194 -13.60 7.03 1.07
C ALA A 194 -13.63 5.85 0.09
N ASN A 195 -12.49 5.34 -0.38
CA ASN A 195 -12.45 4.21 -1.29
C ASN A 195 -12.90 2.92 -0.59
N ALA A 196 -13.85 2.19 -1.19
CA ALA A 196 -14.45 1.00 -0.59
C ALA A 196 -13.43 -0.10 -0.25
N ALA A 197 -12.43 -0.32 -1.11
CA ALA A 197 -11.38 -1.31 -0.84
C ALA A 197 -10.49 -0.83 0.33
N PHE A 198 -10.19 0.47 0.43
CA PHE A 198 -9.42 1.01 1.56
C PHE A 198 -10.16 0.80 2.89
N GLN A 199 -11.47 1.03 2.89
CA GLN A 199 -12.34 0.79 4.05
C GLN A 199 -12.44 -0.70 4.40
N GLU A 200 -12.51 -1.58 3.42
CA GLU A 200 -12.52 -3.04 3.62
C GLU A 200 -11.19 -3.51 4.24
N TRP A 201 -10.04 -3.05 3.74
CA TRP A 201 -8.75 -3.32 4.37
C TRP A 201 -8.71 -2.83 5.83
N THR A 202 -9.14 -1.59 6.05
CA THR A 202 -9.13 -0.96 7.39
C THR A 202 -10.03 -1.73 8.36
N SER A 203 -11.22 -2.13 7.94
CA SER A 203 -12.17 -2.89 8.77
C SER A 203 -11.63 -4.28 9.07
N GLY A 204 -11.03 -4.95 8.08
CA GLY A 204 -10.37 -6.24 8.27
C GLY A 204 -9.20 -6.15 9.26
N ALA A 205 -8.37 -5.11 9.16
CA ALA A 205 -7.29 -4.84 10.10
C ALA A 205 -7.79 -4.62 11.53
N LEU A 206 -8.83 -3.80 11.71
CA LEU A 206 -9.41 -3.52 13.03
C LEU A 206 -10.05 -4.76 13.67
N ALA A 207 -10.53 -5.72 12.86
CA ALA A 207 -11.09 -6.98 13.34
C ALA A 207 -10.03 -8.02 13.74
N GLU A 208 -8.75 -7.83 13.36
CA GLU A 208 -7.67 -8.72 13.80
C GLU A 208 -7.47 -8.61 15.32
N THR A 209 -7.31 -9.75 16.00
CA THR A 209 -7.06 -9.81 17.45
C THR A 209 -5.60 -10.10 17.81
N LEU A 210 -4.79 -10.51 16.83
CA LEU A 210 -3.38 -10.76 17.04
C LEU A 210 -2.64 -9.43 17.21
N VAL A 211 -1.99 -9.27 18.36
CA VAL A 211 -1.12 -8.14 18.67
C VAL A 211 0.33 -8.54 18.47
N ILE A 212 1.10 -7.70 17.79
CA ILE A 212 2.52 -7.90 17.54
C ILE A 212 3.28 -6.88 18.38
N GLU A 213 3.63 -7.26 19.61
CA GLU A 213 4.18 -6.40 20.68
C GLU A 213 5.26 -5.41 20.21
N LYS A 214 6.18 -5.84 19.35
CA LYS A 214 7.25 -4.99 18.81
C LYS A 214 6.76 -3.78 18.00
N PHE A 215 5.50 -3.76 17.59
CA PHE A 215 4.86 -2.68 16.84
C PHE A 215 3.86 -1.87 17.67
N GLU A 216 3.71 -2.19 18.96
CA GLU A 216 2.89 -1.45 19.92
C GLU A 216 3.71 -0.43 20.74
N ILE A 217 5.03 -0.36 20.49
CA ILE A 217 5.93 0.57 21.17
C ILE A 217 5.92 1.91 20.42
N ASP A 218 5.61 2.99 21.13
CA ASP A 218 5.56 4.36 20.60
C ASP A 218 6.94 4.94 20.22
#